data_AF-A0A9X2JL36-F1
#
_entry.id   AF-A0A9X2JL36-F1
#
_cell.length_a   1.000
_cell.length_b   1.000
_cell.length_c   1.000
_cell.angle_alpha   90.00
_cell.angle_beta   90.00
_cell.angle_gamma   90.00
#
_symmetry.space_group_name_H-M   'P 1'
#
loop_
_entity.id
_entity.type
_entity.pdbx_description
1 polymer ?
#
loop_
_entity_poly.entity_id
_entity_poly.type
_entity_poly.pdbx_seq_one_letter_code
_entity_poly.pdbx_strand_id
1 'polypeptide(L)'
;MSGLRVCCIALLVCGVNAAPAAFSREPTIAERYQAVGDKVRHVIKEMKGVTQNRTERDDMRALEHLLREYDRAVHAHDWKKAYSIGKNMRVYMSRAKVVAGESTMRKEARARADAERRHQEEMAQRERHHEEQMFMEGRHNDHVKIYLWRKYGIAP
;
A
#
# COMPACT_ATOMS: atom_id res chain seq x y z
N MET A 1 -13.98 32.02 -83.74
CA MET A 1 -14.93 32.45 -82.69
C MET A 1 -14.44 31.82 -81.39
N SER A 2 -13.71 32.55 -80.55
CA SER A 2 -14.23 33.33 -79.39
C SER A 2 -14.83 32.39 -78.34
N GLY A 3 -14.41 32.31 -77.07
CA GLY A 3 -13.50 33.10 -76.26
C GLY A 3 -13.50 32.54 -74.83
N LEU A 4 -12.57 33.02 -74.01
CA LEU A 4 -12.44 32.72 -72.58
C LEU A 4 -13.76 32.90 -71.80
N ARG A 5 -14.04 31.99 -70.87
CA ARG A 5 -14.67 32.35 -69.59
C ARG A 5 -14.00 31.61 -68.42
N VAL A 6 -13.11 32.35 -67.78
CA VAL A 6 -12.70 32.15 -66.39
C VAL A 6 -13.91 32.43 -65.50
N CYS A 7 -14.18 31.54 -64.55
CA CYS A 7 -14.87 31.89 -63.30
C CYS A 7 -14.26 31.08 -62.16
N CYS A 8 -13.39 31.74 -61.40
CA CYS A 8 -12.96 31.34 -60.08
C CYS A 8 -14.05 31.73 -59.07
N ILE A 9 -14.63 30.77 -58.35
CA ILE A 9 -15.20 30.92 -56.99
C ILE A 9 -14.94 29.56 -56.30
N ALA A 10 -13.82 29.42 -55.59
CA ALA A 10 -13.68 29.63 -54.15
C ALA A 10 -14.28 28.50 -53.28
N LEU A 11 -13.36 27.71 -52.71
CA LEU A 11 -13.33 27.24 -51.32
C LEU A 11 -14.54 26.48 -50.75
N LEU A 12 -14.32 25.19 -50.51
CA LEU A 12 -14.75 24.43 -49.32
C LEU A 12 -13.95 23.12 -49.36
N VAL A 13 -12.71 23.10 -48.87
CA VAL A 13 -12.38 22.67 -47.49
C VAL A 13 -13.29 21.54 -47.01
N CYS A 14 -13.30 20.41 -47.72
CA CYS A 14 -13.43 19.12 -47.07
C CYS A 14 -12.03 18.69 -46.64
N GLY A 15 -11.53 19.36 -45.60
CA GLY A 15 -10.59 18.72 -44.70
C GLY A 15 -11.34 17.53 -44.11
N VAL A 16 -11.21 16.37 -44.77
CA VAL A 16 -11.50 15.08 -44.17
C VAL A 16 -10.48 14.98 -43.05
N ASN A 17 -10.88 15.52 -41.89
CA ASN A 17 -10.30 15.23 -40.62
C ASN A 17 -10.59 13.74 -40.43
N ALA A 18 -9.76 12.90 -41.03
CA ALA A 18 -9.56 11.54 -40.62
C ALA A 18 -9.00 11.66 -39.21
N ALA A 19 -9.90 11.87 -38.24
CA ALA A 19 -9.67 11.47 -36.88
C ALA A 19 -9.09 10.06 -37.01
N PRO A 20 -7.84 9.81 -36.57
CA PRO A 20 -7.31 8.47 -36.63
C PRO A 20 -8.32 7.64 -35.85
N ALA A 21 -9.03 6.77 -36.57
CA ALA A 21 -9.80 5.74 -35.94
C ALA A 21 -8.84 5.13 -34.94
N ALA A 22 -9.14 5.30 -33.65
CA ALA A 22 -8.48 4.61 -32.58
C ALA A 22 -8.85 3.14 -32.78
N PHE A 23 -8.22 2.51 -33.78
CA PHE A 23 -8.17 1.10 -33.97
C PHE A 23 -7.64 0.60 -32.63
N SER A 24 -8.55 0.05 -31.83
CA SER A 24 -8.21 -0.78 -30.70
C SER A 24 -7.37 -1.92 -31.25
N ARG A 25 -6.05 -1.68 -31.35
CA ARG A 25 -5.08 -2.71 -31.71
C ARG A 25 -5.26 -3.79 -30.67
N GLU A 26 -5.78 -4.93 -31.09
CA GLU A 26 -5.80 -6.09 -30.21
C GLU A 26 -4.37 -6.32 -29.76
N PRO A 27 -4.14 -6.47 -28.44
CA PRO A 27 -2.80 -6.65 -27.94
C PRO A 27 -2.24 -7.93 -28.56
N THR A 28 -1.06 -7.78 -29.15
CA THR A 28 -0.29 -8.88 -29.71
C THR A 28 -0.06 -9.95 -28.65
N ILE A 29 0.20 -11.18 -29.09
CA ILE A 29 0.50 -12.28 -28.17
C ILE A 29 1.63 -11.88 -27.23
N ALA A 30 2.70 -11.27 -27.74
CA ALA A 30 3.82 -10.78 -26.94
C ALA A 30 3.40 -9.77 -25.87
N GLU A 31 2.57 -8.78 -26.21
CA GLU A 31 2.07 -7.78 -25.25
C GLU A 31 1.20 -8.40 -24.16
N ARG A 32 0.38 -9.42 -24.50
CA ARG A 32 -0.41 -10.16 -23.50
C ARG A 32 0.48 -10.89 -22.51
N TYR A 33 1.55 -11.53 -23.00
CA TYR A 33 2.50 -12.23 -22.13
C TYR A 33 3.35 -11.25 -21.31
N GLN A 34 3.74 -10.09 -21.85
CA GLN A 34 4.41 -9.03 -21.10
C GLN A 34 3.54 -8.48 -19.96
N ALA A 35 2.26 -8.22 -20.21
CA ALA A 35 1.33 -7.72 -19.19
C ALA A 35 1.21 -8.68 -17.99
N VAL A 36 1.26 -10.00 -18.23
CA VAL A 36 1.29 -11.00 -17.15
C VAL A 36 2.60 -10.92 -16.36
N GLY A 37 3.74 -10.80 -17.05
CA GLY A 37 5.05 -10.64 -16.42
C GLY A 37 5.11 -9.40 -15.53
N ASP A 38 4.58 -8.27 -16.01
CA ASP A 38 4.56 -7.00 -15.28
C ASP A 38 3.65 -7.05 -14.06
N LYS A 39 2.50 -7.71 -14.18
CA LYS A 39 1.62 -7.97 -13.03
C LYS A 39 2.31 -8.78 -11.94
N VAL A 40 3.13 -9.76 -12.31
CA VAL A 40 3.89 -10.56 -11.33
C VAL A 40 5.01 -9.73 -10.73
N ARG A 41 5.77 -8.98 -11.54
CA ARG A 41 6.80 -8.05 -11.05
C ARG A 41 6.25 -7.07 -10.02
N HIS A 42 5.05 -6.54 -10.28
CA HIS A 42 4.35 -5.66 -9.35
C HIS A 42 4.04 -6.37 -8.01
N VAL A 43 3.46 -7.57 -8.05
CA VAL A 43 3.18 -8.35 -6.83
C VAL A 43 4.46 -8.65 -6.03
N ILE A 44 5.55 -9.06 -6.70
CA ILE A 44 6.83 -9.30 -6.02
C ILE A 44 7.34 -8.02 -5.33
N LYS A 45 7.21 -6.86 -5.99
CA LYS A 45 7.61 -5.56 -5.42
C LYS A 45 6.78 -5.21 -4.18
N GLU A 46 5.47 -5.41 -4.23
CA GLU A 46 4.59 -5.18 -3.07
C GLU A 46 4.92 -6.13 -1.91
N MET A 47 5.16 -7.40 -2.21
CA MET A 47 5.48 -8.41 -1.20
C MET A 47 6.79 -8.14 -0.46
N LYS A 48 7.83 -7.64 -1.14
CA LYS A 48 9.13 -7.33 -0.51
C LYS A 48 9.03 -6.37 0.68
N GLY A 49 8.05 -5.46 0.70
CA GLY A 49 7.82 -4.52 1.80
C GLY A 49 6.93 -5.04 2.93
N VAL A 50 6.42 -6.26 2.79
CA VAL A 50 5.27 -6.74 3.58
C VAL A 50 5.45 -8.15 4.13
N THR A 51 6.26 -8.99 3.47
CA THR A 51 6.46 -10.39 3.89
C THR A 51 7.10 -10.48 5.26
N GLN A 52 6.40 -11.09 6.21
CA GLN A 52 6.88 -11.36 7.57
C GLN A 52 6.98 -12.87 7.85
N ASN A 53 6.15 -13.69 7.19
CA ASN A 53 6.13 -15.14 7.41
C ASN A 53 7.13 -15.88 6.50
N ARG A 54 7.57 -17.08 6.92
CA ARG A 54 8.45 -17.96 6.13
C ARG A 54 7.77 -18.42 4.85
N THR A 55 6.50 -18.84 4.93
CA THR A 55 5.71 -19.27 3.77
C THR A 55 5.58 -18.17 2.72
N GLU A 56 5.39 -16.91 3.14
CA GLU A 56 5.32 -15.75 2.24
C GLU A 56 6.64 -15.53 1.49
N ARG A 57 7.77 -15.71 2.19
CA ARG A 57 9.11 -15.63 1.58
C ARG A 57 9.39 -16.78 0.62
N ASP A 58 8.93 -17.98 0.93
CA ASP A 58 9.07 -19.15 0.05
C ASP A 58 8.21 -18.99 -1.21
N ASP A 59 6.96 -18.52 -1.08
CA ASP A 59 6.08 -18.21 -2.21
C ASP A 59 6.66 -17.06 -3.07
N MET A 60 7.27 -16.04 -2.46
CA MET A 60 7.96 -14.98 -3.18
C MET A 60 9.18 -15.50 -3.96
N ARG A 61 10.01 -16.35 -3.36
CA ARG A 61 11.16 -16.98 -4.04
C ARG A 61 10.71 -17.85 -5.22
N ALA A 62 9.63 -18.60 -5.05
CA ALA A 62 9.03 -19.38 -6.13
C ALA A 62 8.57 -18.47 -7.29
N LEU A 63 7.90 -17.34 -6.99
CA LEU A 63 7.51 -16.36 -8.01
C LEU A 63 8.72 -15.73 -8.72
N GLU A 64 9.79 -15.38 -8.01
CA GLU A 64 11.02 -14.84 -8.62
C GLU A 64 11.73 -15.86 -9.52
N HIS A 65 11.68 -17.13 -9.18
CA HIS A 65 12.22 -18.20 -10.02
C HIS A 65 11.36 -18.39 -11.27
N LEU A 66 10.04 -18.56 -11.10
CA LEU A 66 9.10 -18.76 -12.22
C LEU A 66 9.08 -17.57 -13.17
N LEU A 67 9.19 -16.33 -12.68
CA LEU A 67 9.25 -15.14 -13.52
C LEU A 67 10.47 -15.17 -14.45
N ARG A 68 11.63 -15.59 -13.95
CA ARG A 68 12.84 -15.73 -14.79
C ARG A 68 12.67 -16.81 -15.86
N GLU A 69 12.04 -17.92 -15.53
CA GLU A 69 11.75 -18.98 -16.51
C GLU A 69 10.70 -18.54 -17.54
N TYR A 70 9.70 -17.78 -17.09
CA TYR A 70 8.67 -17.20 -17.92
C TYR A 70 9.24 -16.22 -18.93
N ASP A 71 10.05 -15.26 -18.48
CA ASP A 71 10.70 -14.28 -19.36
C ASP A 71 11.56 -14.98 -20.41
N ARG A 72 12.31 -16.04 -20.03
CA ARG A 72 13.07 -16.87 -20.97
C ARG A 72 12.18 -17.55 -22.02
N ALA A 73 11.04 -18.11 -21.60
CA ALA A 73 10.09 -18.75 -22.52
C ALA A 73 9.45 -17.74 -23.49
N VAL A 74 9.11 -16.55 -23.00
CA VAL A 74 8.58 -15.44 -23.81
C VAL A 74 9.61 -14.96 -24.84
N HIS A 75 10.87 -14.77 -24.42
CA HIS A 75 11.96 -14.38 -25.31
C HIS A 75 12.28 -15.45 -26.36
N ALA A 76 12.12 -16.73 -26.02
CA ALA A 76 12.28 -17.85 -26.96
C ALA A 76 11.04 -18.07 -27.85
N HIS A 77 9.98 -17.28 -27.70
CA HIS A 77 8.68 -17.47 -28.35
C HIS A 77 8.04 -18.85 -28.09
N ASP A 78 8.41 -19.51 -26.99
CA ASP A 78 7.80 -20.77 -26.54
C ASP A 78 6.53 -20.47 -25.72
N TRP A 79 5.45 -20.19 -26.45
CA TRP A 79 4.17 -19.80 -25.86
C TRP A 79 3.53 -20.90 -25.03
N LYS A 80 3.76 -22.18 -25.38
CA LYS A 80 3.22 -23.32 -24.63
C LYS A 80 3.87 -23.40 -23.25
N LYS A 81 5.19 -23.26 -23.20
CA LYS A 81 5.92 -23.22 -21.94
C LYS A 81 5.57 -21.98 -21.13
N ALA A 82 5.56 -20.80 -21.76
CA ALA A 82 5.16 -19.55 -21.11
C ALA A 82 3.75 -19.65 -20.48
N TYR A 83 2.79 -20.26 -21.18
CA TYR A 83 1.44 -20.51 -20.65
C TYR A 83 1.46 -21.41 -19.41
N SER A 84 2.19 -22.52 -19.45
CA SER A 84 2.29 -23.45 -18.32
C SER A 84 2.91 -22.79 -17.07
N ILE A 85 3.97 -22.01 -17.26
CA ILE A 85 4.64 -21.27 -16.19
C ILE A 85 3.68 -20.19 -15.65
N GLY A 86 3.00 -19.45 -16.52
CA GLY A 86 2.01 -18.44 -16.14
C GLY A 86 0.85 -19.01 -15.31
N LYS A 87 0.41 -20.24 -15.60
CA LYS A 87 -0.60 -20.95 -14.78
C LYS A 87 -0.06 -21.23 -13.36
N ASN A 88 1.17 -21.70 -13.24
CA ASN A 88 1.81 -21.94 -11.95
C ASN A 88 1.99 -20.64 -11.16
N MET A 89 2.46 -19.57 -11.82
CA MET A 89 2.60 -18.26 -11.21
C MET A 89 1.27 -17.73 -10.65
N ARG A 90 0.15 -17.96 -11.34
CA ARG A 90 -1.19 -17.55 -10.86
C ARG A 90 -1.55 -18.21 -9.52
N VAL A 91 -1.18 -19.47 -9.32
CA VAL A 91 -1.43 -20.19 -8.05
C VAL A 91 -0.65 -19.53 -6.91
N TYR A 92 0.64 -19.30 -7.11
CA TYR A 92 1.49 -18.62 -6.12
C TYR A 92 1.03 -17.18 -5.86
N MET A 93 0.62 -16.44 -6.89
CA MET A 93 0.06 -15.10 -6.75
C MET A 93 -1.24 -15.08 -5.94
N SER A 94 -2.13 -16.06 -6.15
CA SER A 94 -3.39 -16.16 -5.39
C SER A 94 -3.12 -16.38 -3.91
N ARG A 95 -2.20 -17.30 -3.58
CA ARG A 95 -1.77 -17.55 -2.20
C ARG A 95 -1.11 -16.31 -1.59
N ALA A 96 -0.19 -15.69 -2.32
CA ALA A 96 0.49 -14.47 -1.91
C ALA A 96 -0.47 -13.31 -1.63
N LYS A 97 -1.50 -13.11 -2.46
CA LYS A 97 -2.48 -12.01 -2.29
C LYS A 97 -3.38 -12.19 -1.08
N VAL A 98 -3.86 -13.42 -0.83
CA VAL A 98 -4.64 -13.72 0.38
C VAL A 98 -3.80 -13.39 1.61
N VAL A 99 -2.53 -13.81 1.60
CA VAL A 99 -1.64 -13.58 2.74
C VAL A 99 -1.21 -12.10 2.86
N ALA A 100 -1.07 -11.38 1.75
CA ALA A 100 -0.81 -9.93 1.76
C ALA A 100 -2.01 -9.14 2.33
N GLY A 101 -3.24 -9.51 1.98
CA GLY A 101 -4.46 -8.95 2.58
C GLY A 101 -4.58 -9.26 4.08
N GLU A 102 -4.16 -10.46 4.50
CA GLU A 102 -4.03 -10.76 5.93
C GLU A 102 -2.93 -9.92 6.59
N SER A 103 -1.84 -9.61 5.89
CA SER A 103 -0.73 -8.85 6.47
C SER A 103 -1.08 -7.37 6.75
N THR A 104 -1.92 -6.73 5.92
CA THR A 104 -2.39 -5.36 6.18
C THR A 104 -3.31 -5.36 7.39
N MET A 105 -4.21 -6.33 7.51
CA MET A 105 -5.01 -6.52 8.73
C MET A 105 -4.14 -6.79 9.96
N ARG A 106 -3.08 -7.62 9.84
CA ARG A 106 -2.11 -7.83 10.93
C ARG A 106 -1.34 -6.55 11.29
N LYS A 107 -0.97 -5.71 10.31
CA LYS A 107 -0.30 -4.42 10.54
C LYS A 107 -1.23 -3.43 11.27
N GLU A 108 -2.48 -3.33 10.85
CA GLU A 108 -3.49 -2.49 11.52
C GLU A 108 -3.79 -2.99 12.93
N ALA A 109 -3.92 -4.30 13.13
CA ALA A 109 -4.10 -4.90 14.45
C ALA A 109 -2.92 -4.61 15.39
N ARG A 110 -1.68 -4.69 14.89
CA ARG A 110 -0.48 -4.30 15.66
C ARG A 110 -0.47 -2.82 15.97
N ALA A 111 -0.80 -1.95 15.02
CA ALA A 111 -0.85 -0.51 15.25
C ALA A 111 -1.90 -0.14 16.32
N ARG A 112 -3.06 -0.82 16.32
CA ARG A 112 -4.07 -0.65 17.37
C ARG A 112 -3.56 -1.13 18.73
N ALA A 113 -2.94 -2.30 18.80
CA ALA A 113 -2.36 -2.81 20.05
C ALA A 113 -1.23 -1.91 20.59
N ASP A 114 -0.41 -1.35 19.71
CA ASP A 114 0.65 -0.40 20.08
C ASP A 114 0.06 0.93 20.59
N ALA A 115 -0.99 1.43 19.94
CA ALA A 115 -1.69 2.64 20.37
C ALA A 115 -2.38 2.43 21.74
N GLU A 116 -3.00 1.27 21.94
CA GLU A 116 -3.66 0.92 23.21
C GLU A 116 -2.65 0.82 24.36
N ARG A 117 -1.47 0.22 24.13
CA ARG A 117 -0.39 0.21 25.13
C ARG A 117 0.08 1.59 25.50
N ARG A 118 0.33 2.47 24.51
CA ARG A 118 0.73 3.85 24.78
C ARG A 118 -0.32 4.62 25.56
N HIS A 119 -1.59 4.42 25.23
CA HIS A 119 -2.70 5.06 25.94
C HIS A 119 -2.78 4.55 27.39
N GLN A 120 -2.61 3.25 27.63
CA GLN A 120 -2.57 2.69 28.99
C GLN A 120 -1.38 3.24 29.80
N GLU A 121 -0.20 3.31 29.20
CA GLU A 121 1.00 3.89 29.83
C GLU A 121 0.81 5.38 30.17
N GLU A 122 0.16 6.14 29.27
CA GLU A 122 -0.18 7.55 29.51
C GLU A 122 -1.15 7.71 30.68
N MET A 123 -2.21 6.88 30.73
CA MET A 123 -3.17 6.92 31.84
C MET A 123 -2.52 6.53 33.17
N ALA A 124 -1.65 5.52 33.19
CA ALA A 124 -0.91 5.12 34.38
C ALA A 124 0.12 6.18 34.83
N GLN A 125 0.68 6.97 33.91
CA GLN A 125 1.51 8.12 34.28
C GLN A 125 0.67 9.26 34.88
N ARG A 126 -0.49 9.56 34.30
CA ARG A 126 -1.41 10.58 34.82
C ARG A 126 -1.90 10.24 36.23
N GLU A 127 -2.23 8.97 36.47
CA GLU A 127 -2.68 8.48 37.78
C GLU A 127 -1.58 8.64 38.85
N ARG A 128 -0.34 8.20 38.56
CA ARG A 128 0.81 8.41 39.46
C ARG A 128 1.05 9.88 39.77
N HIS A 129 0.96 10.74 38.76
CA HIS A 129 1.15 12.17 38.96
C HIS A 129 0.05 12.78 39.83
N HIS A 130 -1.20 12.34 39.65
CA HIS A 130 -2.32 12.75 40.49
C HIS A 130 -2.15 12.29 41.95
N GLU A 131 -1.74 11.05 42.18
CA GLU A 131 -1.46 10.52 43.52
C GLU A 131 -0.33 11.28 44.22
N GLU A 132 0.76 11.61 43.51
CA GLU A 132 1.85 12.42 44.03
C GLU A 132 1.39 13.82 44.44
N GLN A 133 0.54 14.46 43.63
CA GLN A 133 -0.04 15.77 43.97
C GLN A 133 -0.90 15.70 45.24
N MET A 134 -1.81 14.72 45.32
CA MET A 134 -2.67 14.51 46.49
C MET A 134 -1.85 14.25 47.76
N PHE A 135 -0.75 13.50 47.65
CA PHE A 135 0.13 13.23 48.77
C PHE A 135 0.89 14.48 49.25
N MET A 136 1.37 15.32 48.32
CA MET A 136 2.05 16.57 48.65
C MET A 136 1.10 17.60 49.26
N GLU A 137 -0.13 17.70 48.77
CA GLU A 137 -1.18 18.53 49.36
C GLU A 137 -1.55 18.06 50.77
N GLY A 138 -1.68 16.74 50.98
CA GLY A 138 -1.90 16.16 52.31
C GLY A 138 -0.79 16.54 53.30
N ARG A 139 0.47 16.34 52.91
CA ARG A 139 1.62 16.76 53.74
C ARG A 139 1.68 18.26 54.00
N HIS A 140 1.34 19.08 53.01
CA HIS A 140 1.31 20.54 53.17
C HIS A 140 0.26 20.95 54.20
N ASN A 141 -0.94 20.38 54.13
CA ASN A 141 -2.01 20.61 55.10
C ASN A 141 -1.61 20.19 56.52
N ASP A 142 -0.97 19.03 56.68
CA ASP A 142 -0.47 18.59 57.99
C ASP A 142 0.58 19.54 58.56
N HIS A 143 1.50 20.04 57.71
CA HIS A 143 2.53 20.96 58.13
C HIS A 143 1.96 22.33 58.56
N VAL A 144 0.94 22.83 57.85
CA VAL A 144 0.20 24.06 58.21
C VAL A 144 -0.53 23.88 59.54
N LYS A 145 -1.20 22.74 59.76
CA LYS A 145 -1.86 22.43 61.05
C LYS A 145 -0.86 22.43 62.20
N ILE A 146 0.28 21.77 62.04
CA ILE A 146 1.35 21.73 63.05
C ILE A 146 1.88 23.14 63.34
N TYR A 147 2.08 23.97 62.31
CA TYR A 147 2.53 25.35 62.47
C TYR A 147 1.51 26.21 63.24
N LEU A 148 0.24 26.14 62.86
CA LEU A 148 -0.84 26.88 63.52
C LEU A 148 -1.01 26.46 64.98
N TRP A 149 -0.92 25.17 65.27
CA TRP A 149 -0.94 24.67 66.65
C TRP A 149 0.25 25.19 67.46
N ARG A 150 1.49 25.09 66.94
CA ARG A 150 2.68 25.59 67.64
C ARG A 150 2.65 27.09 67.90
N LYS A 151 2.12 27.87 66.96
CA LYS A 151 2.18 29.34 67.01
C LYS A 151 1.01 29.96 67.77
N TYR A 152 -0.16 29.35 67.70
CA TYR A 152 -1.41 29.93 68.23
C TYR A 152 -2.16 29.03 69.22
N GLY A 153 -1.67 27.82 69.50
CA GLY A 153 -2.30 26.88 70.44
C GLY A 153 -3.61 26.26 69.94
N ILE A 154 -3.93 26.40 68.64
CA ILE A 154 -5.17 25.89 68.04
C ILE A 154 -4.97 24.39 67.76
N ALA A 155 -5.63 23.53 68.55
CA ALA A 155 -5.56 22.08 68.38
C ALA A 155 -6.05 21.65 66.96
N PRO A 156 -5.35 20.72 66.30
CA PRO A 156 -5.69 20.27 64.94
C PRO A 156 -7.01 19.50 64.84
#